data_AF-A0A182FMF2-F1
#
_entry.id   AF-A0A182FMF2-F1
#
_cell.length_a   1.000
_cell.length_b   1.000
_cell.length_c   1.000
_cell.angle_alpha   90.00
_cell.angle_beta   90.00
_cell.angle_gamma   90.00
#
_symmetry.space_group_name_H-M   'P 1'
#
loop_
_entity.id
_entity.type
_entity.pdbx_description
1 polymer ?
#
loop_
_entity_poly.entity_id
_entity_poly.type
_entity_poly.pdbx_seq_one_letter_code
_entity_poly.pdbx_strand_id
1 'polypeptide(L)'
;MGNGNEQKTKSYERKSSMDFTASIEKVQEFGWYWGPITSEGAEKILSNEPDGSFLVRDSSDDHYIFSLTFKLNGTVRHVRIDQDQGSFSFGSCAKFKSHTIMEFIENAVEHSRSGRYLFFLHRRPEYGPMRVQLTKPVSRFKHVQSLQHICRFVIHKTIKRKDLIQALPLPRRVLDYLSYKNCLSERTEADMICSLEKPNILR
;
A
#
# COMPACT_ATOMS: atom_id res chain seq x y z
N MET A 1 45.09 2.38 17.96
CA MET A 1 43.89 1.57 18.24
C MET A 1 42.68 2.34 17.74
N GLY A 2 42.07 1.91 16.64
CA GLY A 2 40.86 2.57 16.10
C GLY A 2 40.64 2.22 14.64
N ASN A 3 39.80 1.21 14.38
CA ASN A 3 39.05 0.98 13.13
C ASN A 3 38.34 -0.40 13.16
N GLY A 4 37.53 -0.65 14.20
CA GLY A 4 36.74 -1.89 14.32
C GLY A 4 35.21 -1.70 14.31
N ASN A 5 34.73 -0.48 14.55
CA ASN A 5 33.31 -0.22 14.80
C ASN A 5 32.53 0.29 13.57
N GLU A 6 33.17 0.96 12.61
CA GLU A 6 32.50 1.51 11.41
C GLU A 6 32.17 0.46 10.32
N GLN A 7 32.92 -0.64 10.28
CA GLN A 7 32.66 -1.73 9.31
C GLN A 7 31.54 -2.66 9.77
N LYS A 8 31.30 -2.74 11.09
CA LYS A 8 30.25 -3.57 11.70
C LYS A 8 28.89 -2.90 11.53
N THR A 9 28.76 -1.59 11.78
CA THR A 9 27.52 -0.82 11.59
C THR A 9 27.04 -0.81 10.13
N LYS A 10 27.96 -0.61 9.18
CA LYS A 10 27.64 -0.63 7.74
C LYS A 10 27.14 -1.99 7.23
N SER A 11 27.51 -3.12 7.87
CA SER A 11 27.03 -4.44 7.44
C SER A 11 25.63 -4.76 7.98
N TYR A 12 25.30 -4.31 9.20
CA TYR A 12 23.96 -4.41 9.77
C TYR A 12 22.95 -3.51 9.06
N GLU A 13 23.33 -2.27 8.71
CA GLU A 13 22.48 -1.37 7.91
C GLU A 13 22.20 -1.91 6.51
N ARG A 14 23.21 -2.47 5.84
CA ARG A 14 23.03 -3.09 4.50
C ARG A 14 22.13 -4.32 4.54
N LYS A 15 22.25 -5.14 5.58
CA LYS A 15 21.42 -6.34 5.76
C LYS A 15 19.97 -5.97 6.09
N SER A 16 19.77 -5.01 7.01
CA SER A 16 18.46 -4.45 7.35
C SER A 16 17.78 -3.78 6.15
N SER A 17 18.53 -3.08 5.29
CA SER A 17 18.02 -2.48 4.05
C SER A 17 17.58 -3.52 3.01
N MET A 18 18.26 -4.66 2.92
CA MET A 18 17.87 -5.78 2.05
C MET A 18 16.60 -6.47 2.56
N ASP A 19 16.50 -6.70 3.87
CA ASP A 19 15.32 -7.29 4.52
C ASP A 19 14.09 -6.38 4.37
N PHE A 20 14.29 -5.06 4.48
CA PHE A 20 13.24 -4.07 4.29
C PHE A 20 12.67 -4.10 2.86
N THR A 21 13.53 -4.01 1.84
CA THR A 21 13.09 -4.00 0.42
C THR A 21 12.36 -5.29 0.06
N ALA A 22 12.88 -6.45 0.51
CA ALA A 22 12.23 -7.73 0.32
C ALA A 22 10.86 -7.80 1.00
N SER A 23 10.71 -7.17 2.18
CA SER A 23 9.43 -7.10 2.88
C SER A 23 8.37 -6.30 2.10
N ILE A 24 8.79 -5.21 1.43
CA ILE A 24 7.92 -4.38 0.56
C ILE A 24 7.50 -5.14 -0.69
N GLU A 25 8.41 -5.90 -1.32
CA GLU A 25 8.07 -6.73 -2.49
C GLU A 25 7.07 -7.83 -2.12
N LYS A 26 7.24 -8.44 -0.94
CA LYS A 26 6.39 -9.54 -0.47
C LYS A 26 4.94 -9.13 -0.21
N VAL A 27 4.67 -7.86 0.09
CA VAL A 27 3.30 -7.32 0.26
C VAL A 27 2.46 -7.52 -1.01
N GLN A 28 3.10 -7.51 -2.18
CA GLN A 28 2.41 -7.71 -3.45
C GLN A 28 1.75 -9.09 -3.55
N GLU A 29 2.13 -10.07 -2.73
CA GLU A 29 1.53 -11.40 -2.71
C GLU A 29 0.22 -11.43 -1.89
N PHE A 30 -0.04 -10.40 -1.08
CA PHE A 30 -1.23 -10.34 -0.22
C PHE A 30 -2.42 -9.73 -0.95
N GLY A 31 -3.57 -10.41 -0.85
CA GLY A 31 -4.81 -9.95 -1.48
C GLY A 31 -5.32 -8.62 -0.92
N TRP A 32 -5.05 -8.29 0.35
CA TRP A 32 -5.47 -7.03 0.97
C TRP A 32 -4.66 -5.81 0.52
N TYR A 33 -3.56 -6.01 -0.22
CA TYR A 33 -2.74 -4.93 -0.75
C TYR A 33 -3.11 -4.60 -2.20
N TRP A 34 -3.59 -3.39 -2.40
CA TRP A 34 -4.13 -2.90 -3.67
C TRP A 34 -3.13 -2.11 -4.51
N GLY A 35 -1.91 -1.89 -4.01
CA GLY A 35 -0.90 -1.15 -4.76
C GLY A 35 -1.17 0.36 -4.83
N PRO A 36 -0.73 1.02 -5.92
CA PRO A 36 -0.85 2.47 -6.11
C PRO A 36 -2.25 2.88 -6.56
N ILE A 37 -3.25 2.62 -5.72
CA ILE A 37 -4.60 3.18 -5.87
C ILE A 37 -4.72 4.48 -5.10
N THR A 38 -5.57 5.40 -5.58
CA THR A 38 -5.80 6.68 -4.90
C THR A 38 -6.70 6.50 -3.67
N SER A 39 -6.78 7.54 -2.83
CA SER A 39 -7.74 7.62 -1.71
C SER A 39 -9.16 7.36 -2.21
N GLU A 40 -9.54 8.02 -3.29
CA GLU A 40 -10.89 7.99 -3.85
C GLU A 40 -11.20 6.60 -4.43
N GLY A 41 -10.21 5.95 -5.06
CA GLY A 41 -10.33 4.56 -5.51
C GLY A 41 -10.58 3.59 -4.35
N ALA A 42 -9.85 3.76 -3.24
CA ALA A 42 -10.04 2.97 -2.03
C ALA A 42 -11.40 3.21 -1.36
N GLU A 43 -11.88 4.47 -1.34
CA GLU A 43 -13.21 4.81 -0.85
C GLU A 43 -14.31 4.13 -1.66
N LYS A 44 -14.20 4.14 -3.00
CA LYS A 44 -15.16 3.43 -3.88
C LYS A 44 -15.18 1.94 -3.58
N ILE A 45 -14.01 1.29 -3.42
CA ILE A 45 -13.92 -0.14 -3.09
C ILE A 45 -14.62 -0.43 -1.76
N LEU A 46 -14.37 0.38 -0.73
CA LEU A 46 -14.93 0.15 0.61
C LEU A 46 -16.36 0.64 0.79
N SER A 47 -16.87 1.51 -0.09
CA SER A 47 -18.23 2.05 0.00
C SER A 47 -19.29 0.94 0.08
N ASN A 48 -19.09 -0.13 -0.70
CA ASN A 48 -19.98 -1.30 -0.79
C ASN A 48 -19.64 -2.41 0.23
N GLU A 49 -18.63 -2.22 1.07
CA GLU A 49 -18.20 -3.21 2.05
C GLU A 49 -18.83 -2.94 3.43
N PRO A 50 -18.96 -3.94 4.30
CA PRO A 50 -19.44 -3.73 5.67
C PRO A 50 -18.41 -3.00 6.54
N ASP A 51 -18.86 -2.47 7.67
CA ASP A 51 -17.96 -1.92 8.68
C ASP A 51 -16.94 -2.96 9.16
N GLY A 52 -15.72 -2.47 9.41
CA GLY A 52 -14.54 -3.27 9.73
C GLY A 52 -13.79 -3.82 8.52
N SER A 53 -14.28 -3.55 7.31
CA SER A 53 -13.55 -3.80 6.08
C SER A 53 -12.37 -2.85 5.90
N PHE A 54 -11.23 -3.39 5.47
CA PHE A 54 -10.00 -2.63 5.29
C PHE A 54 -9.18 -3.11 4.10
N LEU A 55 -8.30 -2.24 3.62
CA LEU A 55 -7.30 -2.53 2.61
C LEU A 55 -6.05 -1.68 2.83
N VAL A 56 -4.90 -2.13 2.31
CA VAL A 56 -3.66 -1.36 2.29
C VAL A 56 -3.34 -0.95 0.87
N ARG A 57 -2.86 0.27 0.72
CA ARG A 57 -2.46 0.86 -0.56
C ARG A 57 -1.16 1.65 -0.40
N ASP A 58 -0.56 2.03 -1.50
CA ASP A 58 0.53 2.99 -1.47
C ASP A 58 0.00 4.36 -0.99
N SER A 59 0.84 5.06 -0.22
CA SER A 59 0.50 6.41 0.20
C SER A 59 0.52 7.36 -1.01
N SER A 60 -0.38 8.34 -0.97
CA SER A 60 -0.37 9.46 -1.93
C SER A 60 0.56 10.60 -1.48
N ASP A 61 1.18 10.47 -0.32
CA ASP A 61 2.14 11.42 0.26
C ASP A 61 3.55 10.83 0.17
N ASP A 62 4.48 11.59 -0.39
CA ASP A 62 5.87 11.17 -0.64
C ASP A 62 6.66 10.84 0.65
N HIS A 63 6.19 11.30 1.82
CA HIS A 63 6.83 10.99 3.11
C HIS A 63 6.44 9.62 3.67
N TYR A 64 5.52 8.92 3.02
CA TYR A 64 4.92 7.69 3.51
C TYR A 64 4.92 6.63 2.42
N ILE A 65 5.19 5.38 2.77
CA ILE A 65 5.18 4.28 1.78
C ILE A 65 3.77 3.71 1.66
N PHE A 66 3.10 3.46 2.79
CA PHE A 66 1.79 2.82 2.82
C PHE A 66 0.74 3.65 3.54
N SER A 67 -0.51 3.43 3.14
CA SER A 67 -1.70 3.90 3.81
C SER A 67 -2.67 2.75 4.03
N LEU A 68 -3.18 2.63 5.26
CA LEU A 68 -4.30 1.76 5.60
C LEU A 68 -5.60 2.54 5.38
N THR A 69 -6.53 1.96 4.63
CA THR A 69 -7.88 2.50 4.46
C THR A 69 -8.89 1.51 5.03
N PHE A 70 -9.87 1.98 5.80
CA PHE A 70 -10.87 1.12 6.43
C PHE A 70 -12.22 1.81 6.58
N LYS A 71 -13.27 1.01 6.75
CA LYS A 71 -14.65 1.49 6.97
C LYS A 71 -15.03 1.38 8.44
N LEU A 72 -15.52 2.48 9.00
CA LEU A 72 -15.98 2.59 10.39
C LEU A 72 -17.23 3.46 10.47
N ASN A 73 -18.29 2.93 11.09
CA ASN A 73 -19.57 3.62 11.27
C ASN A 73 -20.13 4.16 9.94
N GLY A 74 -20.09 3.33 8.89
CA GLY A 74 -20.52 3.71 7.55
C GLY A 74 -19.59 4.68 6.81
N THR A 75 -18.54 5.19 7.45
CA THR A 75 -17.61 6.18 6.87
C THR A 75 -16.25 5.54 6.56
N VAL A 76 -15.69 5.84 5.40
CA VAL A 76 -14.31 5.41 5.05
C VAL A 76 -13.30 6.38 5.68
N ARG A 77 -12.22 5.84 6.24
CA ARG A 77 -11.14 6.57 6.89
C ARG A 77 -9.80 6.08 6.36
N HIS A 78 -8.81 6.97 6.36
CA HIS A 78 -7.44 6.66 5.95
C HIS A 78 -6.47 6.95 7.09
N VAL A 79 -5.47 6.09 7.26
CA VAL A 79 -4.35 6.28 8.18
C VAL A 79 -3.05 5.98 7.45
N ARG A 80 -2.09 6.88 7.58
CA ARG A 80 -0.75 6.67 7.04
C ARG A 80 0.06 5.82 8.01
N ILE A 81 0.87 4.92 7.46
CA ILE A 81 1.73 4.03 8.25
C ILE A 81 3.11 4.67 8.30
N ASP A 82 3.53 5.12 9.47
CA ASP A 82 4.87 5.67 9.67
C ASP A 82 5.91 4.56 9.57
N GLN A 83 7.07 4.89 9.02
CA GLN A 83 8.24 4.04 8.99
C GLN A 83 9.38 4.75 9.72
N ASP A 84 9.87 4.14 10.79
CA ASP A 84 10.98 4.66 11.60
C ASP A 84 12.02 3.56 11.82
N GLN A 85 13.27 3.82 11.45
CA GLN A 85 14.42 2.89 11.60
C GLN A 85 14.16 1.45 11.12
N GLY A 86 13.42 1.29 10.01
CA GLY A 86 13.08 -0.04 9.47
C GLY A 86 11.91 -0.75 10.17
N SER A 87 11.17 -0.04 11.02
CA SER A 87 9.95 -0.53 11.68
C SER A 87 8.70 0.26 11.25
N PHE A 88 7.56 -0.43 11.18
CA PHE A 88 6.25 0.14 10.83
C PHE A 88 5.43 0.43 12.09
N SER A 89 4.80 1.61 12.15
CA SER A 89 3.94 2.04 13.27
C SER A 89 2.79 2.94 12.83
N PHE A 90 1.77 3.09 13.68
CA PHE A 90 0.71 4.10 13.51
C PHE A 90 0.99 5.32 14.39
N GLY A 91 1.37 6.45 13.79
CA GLY A 91 1.68 7.68 14.52
C GLY A 91 2.88 7.53 15.45
N SER A 92 3.00 8.46 16.39
CA SER A 92 4.06 8.45 17.42
C SER A 92 3.86 7.38 18.52
N CYS A 93 2.94 6.43 18.33
CA CYS A 93 2.64 5.42 19.35
C CYS A 93 3.70 4.31 19.33
N ALA A 94 4.72 4.45 20.18
CA ALA A 94 5.84 3.52 20.31
C ALA A 94 5.47 2.08 20.76
N LYS A 95 4.19 1.80 21.03
CA LYS A 95 3.74 0.50 21.57
C LYS A 95 3.66 -0.61 20.53
N PHE A 96 3.56 -0.28 19.24
CA PHE A 96 3.41 -1.26 18.16
C PHE A 96 4.35 -0.92 17.02
N LYS A 97 5.54 -1.52 17.09
CA LYS A 97 6.54 -1.50 16.03
C LYS A 97 6.72 -2.92 15.51
N SER A 98 6.67 -3.10 14.21
CA SER A 98 6.98 -4.38 13.56
C SER A 98 8.00 -4.17 12.45
N HIS A 99 8.88 -5.15 12.24
CA HIS A 99 9.95 -5.05 11.23
C HIS A 99 9.40 -5.23 9.81
N THR A 100 8.27 -5.93 9.67
CA THR A 100 7.58 -6.09 8.40
C THR A 100 6.17 -5.51 8.47
N ILE A 101 5.70 -5.00 7.33
CA ILE A 101 4.33 -4.51 7.17
C ILE A 101 3.29 -5.64 7.31
N MET A 102 3.63 -6.89 6.98
CA MET A 102 2.74 -8.03 7.19
C MET A 102 2.47 -8.24 8.67
N GLU A 103 3.51 -8.39 9.48
CA GLU A 103 3.40 -8.53 10.93
C GLU A 103 2.67 -7.34 11.54
N PHE A 104 2.94 -6.13 11.03
CA PHE A 104 2.25 -4.93 11.49
C PHE A 104 0.74 -5.00 11.28
N ILE A 105 0.29 -5.38 10.08
CA ILE A 105 -1.13 -5.51 9.76
C ILE A 105 -1.77 -6.66 10.55
N GLU A 106 -1.10 -7.80 10.67
CA GLU A 106 -1.57 -8.94 11.46
C GLU A 106 -1.76 -8.55 12.93
N ASN A 107 -0.76 -7.92 13.53
CA ASN A 107 -0.82 -7.40 14.89
C ASN A 107 -1.95 -6.37 15.03
N ALA A 108 -2.10 -5.45 14.08
CA ALA A 108 -3.16 -4.44 14.10
C ALA A 108 -4.56 -5.09 14.06
N VAL A 109 -4.74 -6.11 13.22
CA VAL A 109 -5.98 -6.90 13.12
C VAL A 109 -6.28 -7.62 14.44
N GLU A 110 -5.30 -8.34 14.99
CA GLU A 110 -5.46 -9.06 16.25
C GLU A 110 -5.82 -8.13 17.42
N HIS A 111 -5.10 -7.01 17.55
CA HIS A 111 -5.34 -6.05 18.60
C HIS A 111 -6.69 -5.33 18.44
N SER A 112 -7.12 -5.06 17.20
CA SER A 112 -8.43 -4.46 16.93
C SER A 112 -9.58 -5.36 17.37
N ARG A 113 -9.44 -6.70 17.26
CA ARG A 113 -10.44 -7.67 17.76
C ARG A 113 -10.59 -7.63 19.27
N SER A 114 -9.51 -7.35 20.00
CA SER A 114 -9.56 -7.21 21.46
C SER A 114 -10.25 -5.94 21.96
N GLY A 115 -10.62 -5.01 21.06
CA GLY A 115 -11.27 -3.74 21.41
C GLY A 115 -10.37 -2.75 22.17
N ARG A 116 -9.09 -3.10 22.36
CA ARG A 116 -8.10 -2.29 23.08
C ARG A 116 -7.38 -1.26 22.20
N TYR A 117 -7.61 -1.31 20.90
CA TYR A 117 -6.94 -0.40 19.97
C TYR A 117 -7.79 0.83 19.66
N LEU A 118 -7.24 1.98 20.05
CA LEU A 118 -7.79 3.29 19.77
C LEU A 118 -6.90 3.94 18.72
N PHE A 119 -7.40 4.13 17.50
CA PHE A 119 -6.65 4.88 16.51
C PHE A 119 -6.82 6.37 16.78
N PHE A 120 -5.70 7.06 16.93
CA PHE A 120 -5.67 8.51 16.76
C PHE A 120 -5.66 8.77 15.25
N LEU A 121 -6.85 8.84 14.67
CA LEU A 121 -7.02 9.09 13.23
C LEU A 121 -6.49 10.48 12.83
N HIS A 122 -6.27 11.37 13.79
CA HIS A 122 -5.75 12.72 13.57
C HIS A 122 -4.76 13.11 14.67
N ARG A 123 -3.76 13.92 14.32
CA ARG A 123 -2.95 14.70 15.27
C ARG A 123 -3.75 15.84 15.95
N ARG A 124 -5.08 15.90 15.73
CA ARG A 124 -5.97 16.94 16.27
C ARG A 124 -6.94 16.33 17.29
N PRO A 125 -7.06 16.90 18.51
CA PRO A 125 -7.75 16.26 19.64
C PRO A 125 -9.28 16.30 19.59
N GLU A 126 -9.90 16.94 18.59
CA GLU A 126 -11.35 17.20 18.58
C GLU A 126 -12.20 15.92 18.51
N TYR A 127 -11.67 14.88 17.86
CA TYR A 127 -12.26 13.55 17.86
C TYR A 127 -11.34 12.67 18.68
N GLY A 128 -11.71 12.43 19.93
CA GLY A 128 -10.97 11.59 20.86
C GLY A 128 -10.67 10.19 20.30
N PRO A 129 -9.95 9.35 21.07
CA PRO A 129 -9.53 8.03 20.61
C PRO A 129 -10.71 7.20 20.05
N MET A 130 -10.66 6.85 18.76
CA MET A 130 -11.72 6.06 18.12
C MET A 130 -11.37 4.58 18.16
N ARG A 131 -12.30 3.75 18.65
CA ARG A 131 -12.19 2.29 18.53
C ARG A 131 -12.37 1.91 17.07
N VAL A 132 -11.32 1.36 16.46
CA VAL A 132 -11.39 0.83 15.10
C VAL A 132 -11.32 -0.68 15.17
N GLN A 133 -12.13 -1.33 14.36
CA GLN A 133 -12.11 -2.77 14.17
C GLN A 133 -11.60 -3.05 12.76
N LEU A 134 -10.47 -3.75 12.62
CA LEU A 134 -9.93 -4.20 11.34
C LEU A 134 -10.22 -5.69 11.25
N THR A 135 -11.42 -6.05 10.80
CA THR A 135 -11.89 -7.44 10.88
C THR A 135 -11.90 -8.15 9.53
N LYS A 136 -12.10 -7.40 8.44
CA LYS A 136 -12.36 -7.96 7.11
C LYS A 136 -11.36 -7.42 6.07
N PRO A 137 -10.29 -8.16 5.74
CA PRO A 137 -9.41 -7.75 4.66
C PRO A 137 -10.16 -7.81 3.33
N VAL A 138 -10.17 -6.71 2.59
CA VAL A 138 -10.81 -6.63 1.27
C VAL A 138 -9.79 -7.02 0.21
N SER A 139 -10.01 -8.19 -0.38
CA SER A 139 -9.10 -8.76 -1.37
C SER A 139 -9.24 -8.09 -2.73
N ARG A 140 -8.12 -7.72 -3.36
CA ARG A 140 -8.06 -7.28 -4.76
C ARG A 140 -8.54 -8.33 -5.75
N PHE A 141 -8.48 -9.62 -5.37
CA PHE A 141 -8.96 -10.73 -6.17
C PHE A 141 -10.48 -10.95 -6.05
N LYS A 142 -11.18 -10.11 -5.26
CA LYS A 142 -12.65 -10.20 -5.11
C LYS A 142 -13.37 -9.91 -6.44
N HIS A 143 -12.80 -9.05 -7.28
CA HIS A 143 -13.27 -8.83 -8.65
C HIS A 143 -12.36 -9.60 -9.60
N VAL A 144 -12.94 -10.47 -10.44
CA VAL A 144 -12.18 -11.26 -11.40
C VAL A 144 -11.58 -10.31 -12.43
N GLN A 145 -10.27 -10.16 -12.39
CA GLN A 145 -9.53 -9.38 -13.37
C GLN A 145 -9.53 -10.11 -14.73
N SER A 146 -9.51 -9.37 -15.84
CA SER A 146 -9.41 -9.99 -17.16
C SER A 146 -8.14 -10.84 -17.28
N LEU A 147 -8.22 -11.85 -18.15
CA LEU A 147 -7.05 -12.66 -18.51
C LEU A 147 -5.87 -11.79 -18.98
N GLN A 148 -6.15 -10.69 -19.69
CA GLN A 148 -5.14 -9.75 -20.15
C GLN A 148 -4.36 -9.12 -18.99
N HIS A 149 -5.04 -8.75 -17.91
CA HIS A 149 -4.42 -8.20 -16.71
C HIS A 149 -3.63 -9.26 -15.94
N ILE A 150 -4.18 -10.46 -15.80
CA ILE A 150 -3.50 -11.59 -15.17
C ILE A 150 -2.19 -11.91 -15.92
N CYS A 151 -2.23 -11.98 -17.25
CA CYS A 151 -1.04 -12.18 -18.08
C CYS A 151 0.00 -11.08 -17.86
N ARG A 152 -0.41 -9.80 -17.81
CA ARG A 152 0.51 -8.69 -17.55
C ARG A 152 1.17 -8.78 -16.18
N PHE A 153 0.42 -9.14 -15.15
CA PHE A 153 0.96 -9.36 -13.81
C PHE A 153 2.03 -10.45 -13.81
N VAL A 154 1.75 -11.59 -14.44
CA VAL A 154 2.72 -12.71 -14.54
C VAL A 154 3.98 -12.27 -15.30
N ILE A 155 3.84 -11.57 -16.43
CA ILE A 155 4.98 -11.07 -17.21
C ILE A 155 5.87 -10.15 -16.36
N HIS A 156 5.30 -9.21 -15.62
CA HIS A 156 6.06 -8.31 -14.75
C HIS A 156 6.70 -9.03 -13.56
N LYS A 157 6.07 -10.10 -13.04
CA LYS A 157 6.64 -10.93 -11.98
C LYS A 157 7.85 -11.73 -12.50
N THR A 158 7.78 -12.24 -13.72
CA THR A 158 8.88 -13.00 -14.35
C THR A 158 10.02 -12.10 -14.81
N ILE A 159 9.71 -10.91 -15.33
CA ILE A 159 10.68 -9.96 -15.90
C ILE A 159 10.87 -8.79 -14.93
N LYS A 160 11.77 -8.97 -13.95
CA LYS A 160 12.07 -7.92 -12.95
C LYS A 160 12.65 -6.64 -13.56
N ARG A 161 13.34 -6.77 -14.70
CA ARG A 161 14.00 -5.67 -15.41
C ARG A 161 13.07 -5.08 -16.47
N LYS A 162 12.51 -3.89 -16.20
CA LYS A 162 11.54 -3.22 -17.08
C LYS A 162 12.08 -2.92 -18.48
N ASP A 163 13.38 -2.72 -18.60
CA ASP A 163 14.08 -2.53 -19.88
C ASP A 163 13.97 -3.75 -20.81
N LEU A 164 13.87 -4.96 -20.25
CA LEU A 164 13.71 -6.19 -21.04
C LEU A 164 12.29 -6.40 -21.56
N ILE A 165 11.29 -5.69 -21.02
CA ILE A 165 9.90 -5.80 -21.49
C ILE A 165 9.79 -5.33 -22.94
N GLN A 166 10.53 -4.26 -23.31
CA GLN A 166 10.53 -3.72 -24.67
C GLN A 166 11.27 -4.62 -25.68
N ALA A 167 12.07 -5.58 -25.20
CA ALA A 167 12.77 -6.54 -26.03
C ALA A 167 11.94 -7.80 -26.33
N LEU A 168 10.73 -7.92 -25.77
CA LEU A 168 9.86 -9.08 -26.02
C LEU A 168 9.34 -9.08 -27.47
N PRO A 169 9.22 -10.26 -28.10
CA PRO A 169 8.68 -10.39 -29.46
C PRO A 169 7.14 -10.27 -29.45
N LEU A 170 6.63 -9.14 -28.96
CA LEU A 170 5.20 -8.85 -28.84
C LEU A 170 4.80 -7.66 -29.73
N PRO A 171 3.54 -7.60 -30.20
CA PRO A 171 3.04 -6.44 -30.92
C PRO A 171 3.13 -5.15 -30.09
N ARG A 172 3.39 -4.00 -30.73
CA ARG A 172 3.55 -2.69 -30.06
C ARG A 172 2.40 -2.37 -29.10
N ARG A 173 1.15 -2.63 -29.50
CA ARG A 173 -0.03 -2.40 -28.63
C ARG A 173 0.04 -3.17 -27.31
N VAL A 174 0.61 -4.38 -27.31
CA VAL A 174 0.79 -5.18 -26.10
C VAL A 174 1.95 -4.64 -25.28
N LEU A 175 3.05 -4.23 -25.92
CA LEU A 175 4.17 -3.58 -25.23
C LEU A 175 3.74 -2.27 -24.55
N ASP A 176 2.91 -1.46 -25.21
CA ASP A 176 2.33 -0.25 -24.65
C ASP A 176 1.46 -0.57 -23.41
N TYR A 177 0.61 -1.60 -23.52
CA TYR A 177 -0.18 -2.08 -22.39
C TYR A 177 0.67 -2.56 -21.21
N LEU A 178 1.76 -3.31 -21.48
CA LEU A 178 2.70 -3.77 -20.45
C LEU A 178 3.45 -2.61 -19.81
N SER A 179 3.83 -1.58 -20.59
CA SER A 179 4.61 -0.42 -20.12
C SER A 179 3.94 0.43 -19.04
N TYR A 180 2.62 0.27 -18.84
CA TYR A 180 1.90 1.01 -17.81
C TYR A 180 2.45 0.77 -16.40
N LYS A 181 2.45 1.83 -15.58
CA LYS A 181 3.05 1.82 -14.23
C LYS A 181 2.27 0.97 -13.20
N ASN A 182 0.96 0.83 -13.34
CA ASN A 182 0.12 0.13 -12.36
C ASN A 182 -0.20 -1.28 -12.86
N CYS A 183 0.43 -2.30 -12.29
CA CYS A 183 0.23 -3.72 -12.63
C CYS A 183 -0.70 -4.48 -11.68
N LEU A 184 -1.27 -3.78 -10.69
CA LEU A 184 -2.07 -4.39 -9.60
C LEU A 184 -3.57 -4.08 -9.71
N SER A 185 -3.96 -3.08 -10.52
CA SER A 185 -5.36 -2.76 -10.81
C SER A 185 -5.60 -2.71 -12.32
N GLU A 186 -6.71 -3.29 -12.75
CA GLU A 186 -7.25 -3.00 -14.08
C GLU A 186 -7.67 -1.55 -14.10
N ARG A 187 -7.14 -0.79 -15.05
CA ARG A 187 -7.61 0.58 -15.31
C ARG A 187 -9.11 0.50 -15.53
N THR A 188 -9.90 1.07 -14.63
CA THR A 188 -11.24 1.49 -14.97
C THR A 188 -11.07 2.78 -15.78
N GLU A 189 -11.58 2.83 -17.00
CA GLU A 189 -11.52 4.00 -17.89
C GLU A 189 -11.99 5.31 -17.22
N ALA A 190 -12.74 5.21 -16.11
CA ALA A 190 -13.19 6.30 -15.26
C ALA A 190 -12.06 7.21 -14.70
N ASP A 191 -10.82 6.73 -14.58
CA ASP A 191 -9.73 7.53 -13.99
C ASP A 191 -9.03 8.46 -15.00
N MET A 192 -9.32 8.35 -16.31
CA MET A 192 -8.77 9.28 -17.31
C MET A 192 -9.46 10.64 -17.32
N ILE A 193 -10.71 10.74 -16.88
CA ILE A 193 -11.49 11.98 -17.01
C ILE A 193 -11.12 13.01 -15.94
N CYS A 194 -10.63 12.59 -14.77
CA CYS A 194 -10.32 13.53 -13.67
C CYS A 194 -8.96 14.24 -13.81
N SER A 195 -8.09 13.81 -14.73
CA SER A 195 -6.75 14.41 -14.91
C SER A 195 -6.64 15.40 -16.08
N LEU A 196 -7.72 15.64 -16.84
CA LEU A 196 -7.70 16.51 -18.03
C LEU A 196 -8.61 17.75 -17.97
N GLU A 197 -9.32 17.98 -16.87
CA GLU A 197 -10.03 19.25 -16.66
C GLU A 197 -9.40 20.06 -15.53
N LYS A 198 -8.24 20.67 -15.79
CA LYS A 198 -7.92 21.96 -15.16
C LYS A 198 -8.32 23.04 -16.16
N PRO A 199 -9.38 23.83 -15.91
CA PRO A 199 -9.68 24.97 -16.76
C PRO A 199 -8.50 25.93 -16.73
N ASN A 200 -7.96 26.24 -17.92
CA ASN A 200 -7.10 27.38 -18.16
C ASN A 200 -7.81 28.64 -17.65
N ILE A 201 -7.46 29.12 -16.47
CA ILE A 201 -7.79 30.48 -16.05
C ILE A 201 -6.54 31.32 -16.33
N LEU A 202 -6.61 32.01 -17.46
CA LEU A 202 -5.73 33.12 -17.83
C LEU A 202 -5.61 34.12 -16.68
N ARG A 203 -4.37 34.53 -16.39
CA ARG A 203 -4.03 35.87 -15.91
C ARG A 203 -2.73 36.31 -16.58
#